data_AF-A0A534UXR5-F1
#
_entry.id   AF-A0A534UXR5-F1
#
_cell.length_a   1.000
_cell.length_b   1.000
_cell.length_c   1.000
_cell.angle_alpha   90.00
_cell.angle_beta   90.00
_cell.angle_gamma   90.00
#
_symmetry.space_group_name_H-M   'P 1'
#
loop_
_entity.id
_entity.type
_entity.pdbx_description
1 polymer ?
#
loop_
_entity_poly.entity_id
_entity_poly.type
_entity_poly.pdbx_seq_one_letter_code
_entity_poly.pdbx_strand_id
1 'polypeptide(L)'
;MRLLAGDGFWGIGLCQAMLGVANIALVFLLAGRLFGGAVPTVAALGAALYGPFLLHEAVLLRDVLAVTVSLALLWWLAGCEDARTGRWIIAGGLFATALLARETTLLFGPFVVLWIAERFWRQPRALGTAALSFLTGIALGLAPLVARNLAVGAPPLSLSTRAIETFIHGNAAGSLGIGVVVPAASRSIHEEADGRLWTAVRLTLATYHGDWPALFGKEVFKLRAIFSSYEAADNVSWYYFVERSPLLRLSLHFGAVLPLGLIGLWLDRRHAARHRILWYFLVAGVCGLVCFTIVARYRLPLVAVLLVYAGVTVDWAARQIAGGRWRAALAAGVAAIGIAVASASLLGTIARRQRYRADEFMLAGQVYYRHGQAERAFEELRAGLDKAYAGPDQPALPPGYHELTLTFVRLAHDLRRYRDAAAELERVAATHAADADVEELLGLVYRDGLGLAAEAEKHLERARALRAQS
;
A
#
# COMPACT_ATOMS: atom_id res chain seq x y z
N MET A 1 -6.44 22.25 4.17
CA MET A 1 -6.20 22.46 2.74
C MET A 1 -7.30 23.33 2.12
N ARG A 2 -8.58 22.92 2.14
CA ARG A 2 -9.71 23.68 1.58
C ARG A 2 -9.76 25.18 1.93
N LEU A 3 -9.66 25.54 3.21
CA LEU A 3 -9.69 26.95 3.65
C LEU A 3 -8.48 27.78 3.20
N LEU A 4 -7.34 27.15 2.90
CA LEU A 4 -6.08 27.84 2.57
C LEU A 4 -5.78 27.83 1.07
N ALA A 5 -6.12 26.74 0.38
CA ALA A 5 -5.75 26.49 -1.02
C ALA A 5 -6.98 26.37 -1.94
N GLY A 6 -8.20 26.50 -1.40
CA GLY A 6 -9.45 26.32 -2.12
C GLY A 6 -9.75 24.85 -2.45
N ASP A 7 -10.70 24.67 -3.37
CA ASP A 7 -11.18 23.36 -3.86
C ASP A 7 -10.53 22.94 -5.18
N GLY A 8 -9.59 23.73 -5.70
CA GLY A 8 -8.92 23.48 -6.97
C GLY A 8 -7.87 22.35 -6.86
N PHE A 9 -7.87 21.45 -7.85
CA PHE A 9 -6.92 20.33 -7.93
C PHE A 9 -5.47 20.75 -7.68
N TRP A 10 -5.00 21.83 -8.32
CA TRP A 10 -3.63 22.32 -8.19
C TRP A 10 -3.28 22.81 -6.79
N GLY A 11 -4.21 23.48 -6.11
CA GLY A 11 -3.98 23.96 -4.73
C GLY A 11 -3.80 22.80 -3.75
N ILE A 12 -4.67 21.80 -3.85
CA ILE A 12 -4.59 20.60 -3.00
C ILE A 12 -3.33 19.78 -3.36
N GLY A 13 -3.03 19.62 -4.65
CA GLY A 13 -1.82 18.95 -5.14
C GLY A 13 -0.54 19.62 -4.65
N LEU A 14 -0.47 20.96 -4.65
CA LEU A 14 0.68 21.70 -4.12
C LEU A 14 0.84 21.49 -2.60
N CYS A 15 -0.25 21.53 -1.83
CA CYS A 15 -0.19 21.23 -0.40
C CYS A 15 0.34 19.81 -0.15
N GLN A 16 -0.05 18.84 -0.98
CA GLN A 16 0.43 17.47 -0.87
C GLN A 16 1.91 17.33 -1.24
N ALA A 17 2.37 18.00 -2.30
CA ALA A 17 3.79 18.06 -2.65
C ALA A 17 4.63 18.70 -1.54
N MET A 18 4.14 19.75 -0.88
CA MET A 18 4.81 20.36 0.27
C MET A 18 4.94 19.38 1.45
N LEU A 19 3.94 18.53 1.69
CA LEU A 19 4.04 17.45 2.69
C LEU A 19 5.08 16.40 2.28
N GLY A 20 5.21 16.09 0.98
CA GLY A 20 6.28 15.26 0.44
C GLY A 20 7.68 15.81 0.78
N VAL A 21 7.91 17.10 0.51
CA VAL A 21 9.16 17.78 0.88
C VAL A 21 9.38 17.77 2.40
N ALA A 22 8.31 17.99 3.18
CA ALA A 22 8.39 17.90 4.64
C ALA A 22 8.76 16.49 5.12
N ASN A 23 8.32 15.43 4.43
CA ASN A 23 8.71 14.06 4.74
C ASN A 23 10.22 13.85 4.57
N ILE A 24 10.81 14.36 3.50
CA ILE A 24 12.27 14.29 3.26
C ILE A 24 13.03 15.01 4.39
N ALA A 25 12.59 16.23 4.75
CA ALA A 25 13.17 16.98 5.85
C ALA A 25 13.03 16.26 7.20
N LEU A 26 11.87 15.66 7.48
CA LEU A 26 11.64 14.92 8.72
C LEU A 26 12.49 13.63 8.78
N VAL A 27 12.71 12.94 7.65
CA VAL A 27 13.65 11.81 7.59
C VAL A 27 15.07 12.28 7.92
N PHE A 28 15.53 13.39 7.34
CA PHE A 28 16.83 14.00 7.67
C PHE A 28 16.93 14.33 9.16
N LEU A 29 15.93 15.02 9.70
CA LEU A 29 15.92 15.47 11.10
C LEU A 29 15.85 14.31 12.10
N LEU A 30 15.08 13.26 11.79
CA LEU A 30 15.00 12.03 12.58
C LEU A 30 16.32 11.29 12.57
N ALA A 31 16.92 11.10 11.40
CA ALA A 31 18.22 10.47 11.26
C ALA A 31 19.31 11.27 11.99
N GLY A 32 19.35 12.60 11.84
CA GLY A 32 20.34 13.48 12.49
C GLY A 32 20.21 13.56 14.00
N ARG A 33 19.04 13.26 14.57
CA ARG A 33 18.84 13.17 16.01
C ARG A 33 19.43 11.88 16.61
N LEU A 34 19.42 10.79 15.84
CA LEU A 34 19.76 9.45 16.33
C LEU A 34 21.16 9.02 15.90
N PHE A 35 21.58 9.40 14.69
CA PHE A 35 22.81 8.98 14.04
C PHE A 35 23.68 10.18 13.66
N GLY A 36 24.99 9.96 13.55
CA GLY A 36 25.96 10.96 13.07
C GLY A 36 26.51 10.62 11.68
N GLY A 37 27.49 11.40 11.22
CA GLY A 37 28.14 11.19 9.92
C GLY A 37 27.22 11.52 8.74
N ALA A 38 27.31 10.74 7.66
CA ALA A 38 26.53 10.97 6.44
C ALA A 38 25.11 10.36 6.49
N VAL A 39 24.77 9.61 7.54
CA VAL A 39 23.47 8.91 7.69
C VAL A 39 22.27 9.82 7.40
N PRO A 40 22.17 11.05 7.96
CA PRO A 40 21.00 11.90 7.73
C PRO A 40 20.83 12.31 6.28
N THR A 41 21.92 12.70 5.63
CA THR A 41 21.94 13.10 4.22
C THR A 41 21.59 11.94 3.31
N VAL A 42 22.16 10.75 3.56
CA VAL A 42 21.88 9.56 2.74
C VAL A 42 20.43 9.10 2.92
N ALA A 43 19.90 9.11 4.15
CA ALA A 43 18.52 8.75 4.42
C ALA A 43 17.53 9.69 3.71
N ALA A 44 17.79 11.00 3.76
CA ALA A 44 16.98 12.01 3.10
C ALA A 44 17.04 11.90 1.57
N LEU A 45 18.24 11.66 1.00
CA LEU A 45 18.39 11.41 -0.43
C LEU A 45 17.66 10.13 -0.85
N GLY A 46 17.75 9.06 -0.04
CA GLY A 46 17.00 7.84 -0.26
C GLY A 46 15.48 8.07 -0.25
N ALA A 47 14.97 8.91 0.65
CA ALA A 47 13.56 9.29 0.69
C ALA A 47 13.14 10.10 -0.54
N ALA A 48 13.96 11.07 -0.97
CA ALA A 48 13.71 11.88 -2.16
C ALA A 48 13.69 11.06 -3.46
N LEU A 49 14.47 9.97 -3.51
CA LEU A 49 14.56 9.07 -4.65
C LEU A 49 13.63 7.87 -4.54
N TYR A 50 12.86 7.71 -3.45
CA TYR A 50 11.98 6.56 -3.28
C TYR A 50 10.71 6.70 -4.10
N GLY A 51 10.61 5.91 -5.17
CA GLY A 51 9.55 5.98 -6.17
C GLY A 51 8.13 5.93 -5.62
N PRO A 52 7.82 5.00 -4.69
CA PRO A 52 6.49 4.98 -4.08
C PRO A 52 6.15 6.23 -3.28
N PHE A 53 7.10 7.00 -2.72
CA PHE A 53 6.76 8.33 -2.17
C PHE A 53 6.35 9.29 -3.28
N LEU A 54 7.18 9.39 -4.33
CA LEU A 54 6.90 10.26 -5.49
C LEU A 54 5.54 9.96 -6.15
N LEU A 55 5.19 8.67 -6.31
CA LEU A 55 3.91 8.27 -6.90
C LEU A 55 2.74 8.69 -6.01
N HIS A 56 2.81 8.42 -4.70
CA HIS A 56 1.69 8.73 -3.80
C HIS A 56 1.56 10.22 -3.50
N GLU A 57 2.62 11.02 -3.68
CA GLU A 57 2.55 12.49 -3.65
C GLU A 57 1.71 13.07 -4.79
N ALA A 58 1.69 12.41 -5.95
CA ALA A 58 0.90 12.83 -7.12
C ALA A 58 -0.58 12.43 -7.06
N VAL A 59 -1.01 11.65 -6.06
CA VAL A 59 -2.36 11.08 -5.97
C VAL A 59 -2.99 11.51 -4.67
N LEU A 60 -4.16 12.18 -4.71
CA LEU A 60 -4.85 12.72 -3.53
C LEU A 60 -5.30 11.63 -2.55
N LEU A 61 -4.38 11.21 -1.68
CA LEU A 61 -4.56 10.16 -0.68
C LEU A 61 -3.99 10.61 0.65
N ARG A 62 -4.60 10.13 1.75
CA ARG A 62 -4.18 10.45 3.12
C ARG A 62 -2.78 9.91 3.49
N ASP A 63 -2.19 9.06 2.65
CA ASP A 63 -0.96 8.33 2.94
C ASP A 63 0.25 9.26 3.12
N VAL A 64 0.35 10.35 2.35
CA VAL A 64 1.44 11.34 2.49
C VAL A 64 1.38 12.00 3.86
N LEU A 65 0.18 12.43 4.28
CA LEU A 65 -0.05 13.00 5.60
C LEU A 65 0.28 11.99 6.71
N ALA A 66 -0.13 10.73 6.56
CA ALA A 66 0.16 9.67 7.52
C ALA A 66 1.67 9.46 7.71
N VAL A 67 2.47 9.53 6.64
CA VAL A 67 3.94 9.51 6.73
C VAL A 67 4.46 10.73 7.48
N THR A 68 3.98 11.94 7.15
CA THR A 68 4.42 13.20 7.79
C THR A 68 4.20 13.17 9.29
N VAL A 69 2.99 12.86 9.73
CA VAL A 69 2.66 12.88 11.16
C VAL A 69 3.32 11.74 11.92
N SER A 70 3.55 10.59 11.27
CA SER A 70 4.30 9.47 11.85
C SER A 70 5.78 9.83 12.06
N LEU A 71 6.42 10.45 11.06
CA LEU A 71 7.79 10.92 11.18
C LEU A 71 7.93 12.04 12.21
N ALA A 72 6.99 12.99 12.23
CA ALA A 72 6.96 14.07 13.23
C ALA A 72 6.81 13.50 14.65
N LEU A 73 5.91 12.52 14.85
CA LEU A 73 5.73 11.81 16.11
C LEU A 73 7.03 11.12 16.55
N LEU A 74 7.66 10.35 15.66
CA LEU A 74 8.90 9.63 15.97
C LEU A 74 10.06 10.57 16.28
N TRP A 75 10.21 11.64 15.47
CA TRP A 75 11.21 12.68 15.71
C TRP A 75 10.98 13.29 17.09
N TRP A 76 9.75 13.68 17.40
CA TRP A 76 9.41 14.31 18.68
C TRP A 76 9.66 13.37 19.87
N LEU A 77 9.17 12.13 19.81
CA LEU A 77 9.38 11.12 20.85
C LEU A 77 10.87 10.80 21.08
N ALA A 78 11.68 10.78 20.01
CA ALA A 78 13.12 10.59 20.12
C ALA A 78 13.83 11.76 20.84
N GLY A 79 13.21 12.93 20.90
CA GLY A 79 13.71 14.11 21.64
C GLY A 79 13.12 14.27 23.06
N CYS A 80 12.18 13.42 23.47
CA CYS A 80 11.56 13.48 24.80
C CYS A 80 12.50 12.87 25.85
N GLU A 81 13.45 13.66 26.34
CA GLU A 81 14.45 13.16 27.28
C GLU A 81 14.02 13.21 28.76
N ASP A 82 13.13 14.13 29.09
CA ASP A 82 12.64 14.43 30.44
C ASP A 82 11.10 14.36 30.53
N ALA A 83 10.57 14.48 31.74
CA ALA A 83 9.13 14.40 32.00
C ALA A 83 8.39 15.74 31.87
N ARG A 84 8.91 16.70 31.07
CA ARG A 84 8.27 18.01 30.88
C ARG A 84 6.88 17.83 30.25
N THR A 85 5.86 18.33 30.94
CA THR A 85 4.44 18.21 30.56
C THR A 85 4.18 18.60 29.10
N GLY A 86 4.66 19.78 28.67
CA GLY A 86 4.41 20.27 27.31
C GLY A 86 4.95 19.35 26.21
N ARG A 87 6.09 18.68 26.43
CA ARG A 87 6.66 17.74 25.45
C ARG A 87 5.77 16.52 25.27
N TRP A 88 5.27 15.96 26.37
CA TRP A 88 4.40 14.78 26.32
C TRP A 88 2.99 15.10 25.83
N ILE A 89 2.45 16.30 26.11
CA ILE A 89 1.19 16.77 25.50
C ILE A 89 1.33 16.85 23.97
N ILE A 90 2.40 17.45 23.45
CA ILE A 90 2.64 17.52 22.01
C ILE A 90 2.80 16.10 21.41
N ALA A 91 3.53 15.21 22.09
CA ALA A 91 3.66 13.82 21.67
C ALA A 91 2.30 13.11 21.57
N GLY A 92 1.42 13.32 22.56
CA GLY A 92 0.06 12.77 22.56
C GLY A 92 -0.81 13.33 21.45
N GLY A 93 -0.73 14.64 21.18
CA GLY A 93 -1.45 15.28 20.07
C GLY A 93 -0.97 14.78 18.70
N LEU A 94 0.34 14.59 18.52
CA LEU A 94 0.92 13.98 17.32
C LEU A 94 0.48 12.52 17.18
N PHE A 95 0.44 11.76 18.27
CA PHE A 95 -0.06 10.38 18.27
C PHE A 95 -1.54 10.31 17.85
N ALA A 96 -2.38 11.18 18.41
CA ALA A 96 -3.79 11.28 18.01
C ALA A 96 -3.94 11.67 16.53
N THR A 97 -3.14 12.63 16.05
CA THR A 97 -3.16 13.03 14.63
C THR A 97 -2.72 11.89 13.71
N ALA A 98 -1.70 11.13 14.11
CA ALA A 98 -1.25 9.94 13.40
C ALA A 98 -2.29 8.81 13.41
N LEU A 99 -3.00 8.63 14.52
CA LEU A 99 -4.13 7.71 14.65
C LEU A 99 -5.29 8.09 13.71
N LEU A 100 -5.62 9.38 13.62
CA LEU A 100 -6.66 9.88 12.71
C LEU A 100 -6.25 9.75 11.24
N ALA A 101 -4.97 9.96 10.92
CA ALA A 101 -4.45 9.75 9.57
C ALA A 101 -4.39 8.27 9.19
N ARG A 102 -4.08 7.39 10.16
CA ARG A 102 -3.97 5.95 9.98
C ARG A 102 -4.24 5.20 11.28
N GLU A 103 -5.29 4.39 11.25
CA GLU A 103 -5.86 3.70 12.40
C GLU A 103 -4.90 2.66 13.00
N THR A 104 -4.04 2.05 12.18
CA THR A 104 -3.03 1.08 12.64
C THR A 104 -1.99 1.68 13.59
N THR A 105 -1.86 3.01 13.65
CA THR A 105 -1.04 3.70 14.65
C THR A 105 -1.48 3.37 16.08
N LEU A 106 -2.74 2.96 16.30
CA LEU A 106 -3.21 2.52 17.61
C LEU A 106 -2.33 1.41 18.20
N LEU A 107 -1.84 0.49 17.36
CA LEU A 107 -0.98 -0.62 17.76
C LEU A 107 0.41 -0.17 18.24
N PHE A 108 0.81 1.07 17.92
CA PHE A 108 2.02 1.67 18.46
C PHE A 108 1.83 2.22 19.88
N GLY A 109 0.59 2.48 20.31
CA GLY A 109 0.27 3.03 21.63
C GLY A 109 0.87 2.25 22.82
N PRO A 110 0.69 0.92 22.90
CA PRO A 110 1.29 0.11 23.95
C PRO A 110 2.82 0.23 24.01
N PHE A 111 3.48 0.39 22.86
CA PHE A 111 4.93 0.57 22.82
C PHE A 111 5.38 1.97 23.23
N VAL A 112 4.55 3.00 22.99
CA VAL A 112 4.81 4.34 23.55
C VAL A 112 4.67 4.32 25.08
N VAL A 113 3.68 3.60 25.62
CA VAL A 113 3.56 3.41 27.08
C VAL A 113 4.76 2.65 27.64
N LEU A 114 5.19 1.57 26.98
CA LEU A 114 6.41 0.85 27.34
C LEU A 114 7.63 1.77 27.30
N TRP A 115 7.76 2.60 26.27
CA TRP A 115 8.84 3.58 26.14
C TRP A 115 8.88 4.59 27.30
N ILE A 116 7.73 5.11 27.70
CA ILE A 116 7.61 6.00 28.87
C ILE A 116 8.01 5.24 30.15
N ALA A 117 7.54 4.01 30.33
CA ALA A 117 7.85 3.18 31.48
C ALA A 117 9.35 2.87 31.58
N GLU A 118 9.99 2.41 30.49
CA GLU A 118 11.43 2.12 30.46
C GLU A 118 12.27 3.33 30.86
N ARG A 119 11.81 4.55 30.52
CA ARG A 119 12.55 5.79 30.80
C ARG A 119 12.37 6.30 32.22
N PHE A 120 11.18 6.11 32.81
CA PHE A 120 10.82 6.74 34.09
C PHE A 120 10.36 5.77 35.18
N TRP A 121 10.48 4.44 35.02
CA TRP A 121 10.00 3.47 36.03
C TRP A 121 10.62 3.66 37.42
N ARG A 122 11.87 4.16 37.49
CA ARG A 122 12.54 4.49 38.76
C ARG A 122 12.10 5.83 39.36
N GLN A 123 11.30 6.60 38.64
CA GLN A 123 10.87 7.96 38.98
C GLN A 123 9.34 8.07 38.85
N PRO A 124 8.55 7.54 39.81
CA PRO A 124 7.10 7.38 39.66
C PRO A 124 6.36 8.70 39.40
N ARG A 125 6.82 9.81 39.97
CA ARG A 125 6.26 11.15 39.69
C ARG A 125 6.49 11.58 38.24
N ALA A 126 7.69 11.35 37.71
CA ALA A 126 8.05 11.65 36.33
C ALA A 126 7.27 10.75 35.35
N LEU A 127 7.16 9.45 35.67
CA LEU A 127 6.35 8.48 34.94
C LEU A 127 4.88 8.91 34.86
N GLY A 128 4.27 9.23 36.00
CA GLY A 128 2.89 9.69 36.07
C GLY A 128 2.67 11.00 35.29
N THR A 129 3.60 11.94 35.41
CA THR A 129 3.54 13.22 34.69
C THR A 129 3.62 13.01 33.18
N ALA A 130 4.59 12.22 32.69
CA ALA A 130 4.75 11.93 31.27
C ALA A 130 3.54 11.18 30.70
N ALA A 131 3.07 10.13 31.39
CA ALA A 131 1.91 9.34 30.98
C ALA A 131 0.62 10.17 30.94
N LEU A 132 0.31 10.93 32.00
CA LEU A 132 -0.89 11.76 32.05
C LEU A 132 -0.85 12.90 31.04
N SER A 133 0.32 13.52 30.84
CA SER A 133 0.52 14.56 29.83
C SER A 133 0.32 14.00 28.41
N PHE A 134 0.83 12.79 28.15
CA PHE A 134 0.62 12.11 26.88
C PHE A 134 -0.86 11.78 26.63
N LEU A 135 -1.56 11.24 27.63
CA LEU A 135 -3.00 11.00 27.54
C LEU A 135 -3.81 12.28 27.35
N THR A 136 -3.41 13.37 28.01
CA THR A 136 -4.01 14.70 27.83
C THR A 136 -3.82 15.18 26.39
N GLY A 137 -2.62 15.00 25.83
CA GLY A 137 -2.34 15.30 24.43
C GLY A 137 -3.22 14.49 23.46
N ILE A 138 -3.42 13.20 23.73
CA ILE A 138 -4.33 12.35 22.93
C ILE A 138 -5.76 12.88 23.00
N ALA A 139 -6.26 13.18 24.20
CA ALA A 139 -7.62 13.69 24.39
C ALA A 139 -7.83 15.02 23.64
N LEU A 140 -6.87 15.94 23.71
CA LEU A 140 -6.91 17.20 22.97
C LEU A 140 -6.86 16.98 21.45
N GLY A 141 -6.00 16.07 20.98
CA GLY A 141 -5.90 15.75 19.55
C GLY A 141 -7.14 15.07 18.98
N LEU A 142 -7.85 14.27 19.79
CA LEU A 142 -9.11 13.62 19.40
C LEU A 142 -10.35 14.51 19.62
N ALA A 143 -10.23 15.66 20.29
CA ALA A 143 -11.36 16.55 20.56
C ALA A 143 -12.13 16.97 19.30
N PRO A 144 -11.50 17.30 18.15
CA PRO A 144 -12.24 17.63 16.93
C PRO A 144 -13.07 16.46 16.39
N LEU A 145 -12.57 15.22 16.50
CA LEU A 145 -13.32 14.01 16.13
C LEU A 145 -14.55 13.86 17.02
N VAL A 146 -14.34 13.94 18.34
CA VAL A 146 -15.42 13.80 19.33
C VAL A 146 -16.50 14.86 19.12
N ALA A 147 -16.10 16.13 18.96
CA ALA A 147 -17.03 17.22 18.71
C ALA A 147 -17.84 16.99 17.42
N ARG A 148 -17.18 16.59 16.33
CA ARG A 148 -17.84 16.26 15.06
C ARG A 148 -18.82 15.10 15.23
N ASN A 149 -18.44 14.04 15.92
CA ASN A 149 -19.26 12.84 16.08
C ASN A 149 -20.51 13.15 16.91
N LEU A 150 -20.35 13.86 18.04
CA LEU A 150 -21.47 14.31 18.85
C LEU A 150 -22.44 15.20 18.07
N ALA A 151 -21.91 16.14 17.25
CA ALA A 151 -22.72 17.04 16.44
C ALA A 151 -23.57 16.32 15.37
N VAL A 152 -23.13 15.15 14.89
CA VAL A 152 -23.86 14.35 13.89
C VAL A 152 -24.59 13.14 14.50
N GLY A 153 -24.66 13.04 15.83
CA GLY A 153 -25.31 11.92 16.53
C GLY A 153 -24.58 10.57 16.44
N ALA A 154 -23.30 10.57 16.07
CA ALA A 154 -22.47 9.37 16.04
C ALA A 154 -21.80 9.11 17.41
N PRO A 155 -21.40 7.87 17.72
CA PRO A 155 -20.65 7.58 18.95
C PRO A 155 -19.37 8.43 19.05
N PRO A 156 -19.05 9.03 20.21
CA PRO A 156 -18.01 10.06 20.33
C PRO A 156 -16.64 9.64 19.78
N LEU A 157 -16.22 8.42 20.11
CA LEU A 157 -14.90 7.86 19.73
C LEU A 157 -14.96 6.98 18.47
N SER A 158 -16.07 7.03 17.72
CA SER A 158 -16.17 6.27 16.47
C SER A 158 -15.16 6.77 15.46
N LEU A 159 -14.23 5.88 15.08
CA LEU A 159 -13.28 6.11 13.99
C LEU A 159 -13.92 5.72 12.64
N SER A 160 -13.14 5.80 11.57
CA SER A 160 -13.57 5.32 10.25
C SER A 160 -13.94 3.83 10.26
N THR A 161 -14.98 3.44 9.51
CA THR A 161 -15.34 2.05 9.25
C THR A 161 -14.27 1.29 8.44
N ARG A 162 -13.27 1.99 7.91
CA ARG A 162 -12.18 1.42 7.11
C ARG A 162 -11.40 0.34 7.85
N ALA A 163 -11.26 0.44 9.17
CA ALA A 163 -10.61 -0.60 9.96
C ALA A 163 -11.38 -1.93 9.90
N ILE A 164 -12.72 -1.88 9.88
CA ILE A 164 -13.57 -3.06 9.77
C ILE A 164 -13.49 -3.66 8.36
N GLU A 165 -13.66 -2.83 7.33
CA GLU A 165 -13.56 -3.25 5.92
C GLU A 165 -12.19 -3.90 5.62
N THR A 166 -11.10 -3.23 6.00
CA THR A 166 -9.74 -3.74 5.75
C THR A 166 -9.41 -4.98 6.58
N PHE A 167 -10.03 -5.16 7.74
CA PHE A 167 -9.91 -6.39 8.51
C PHE A 167 -10.61 -7.55 7.79
N ILE A 168 -11.86 -7.36 7.36
CA ILE A 168 -12.64 -8.39 6.66
C ILE A 168 -11.92 -8.78 5.35
N HIS A 169 -11.56 -7.80 4.53
CA HIS A 169 -10.87 -8.04 3.26
C HIS A 169 -9.49 -8.68 3.44
N GLY A 170 -8.79 -8.37 4.55
CA GLY A 170 -7.49 -8.96 4.85
C GLY A 170 -7.55 -10.38 5.40
N ASN A 171 -8.65 -10.76 6.06
CA ASN A 171 -8.67 -11.95 6.93
C ASN A 171 -9.77 -12.97 6.61
N ALA A 172 -10.89 -12.62 5.95
CA ALA A 172 -11.96 -13.58 5.67
C ALA A 172 -11.44 -14.77 4.82
N ALA A 173 -11.91 -15.99 5.04
CA ALA A 173 -11.38 -17.21 4.40
C ALA A 173 -11.27 -17.09 2.86
N GLY A 174 -12.30 -16.55 2.19
CA GLY A 174 -12.31 -16.32 0.75
C GLY A 174 -11.49 -15.13 0.25
N SER A 175 -10.75 -14.43 1.12
CA SER A 175 -9.89 -13.31 0.74
C SER A 175 -8.47 -13.75 0.41
N LEU A 176 -7.80 -13.00 -0.47
CA LEU A 176 -6.39 -13.21 -0.78
C LEU A 176 -5.46 -12.67 0.33
N GLY A 177 -5.91 -11.67 1.10
CA GLY A 177 -5.11 -11.02 2.16
C GLY A 177 -4.15 -9.92 1.69
N ILE A 178 -3.98 -9.76 0.37
CA ILE A 178 -3.26 -8.65 -0.26
C ILE A 178 -4.15 -7.98 -1.32
N GLY A 179 -3.91 -6.70 -1.59
CA GLY A 179 -4.71 -5.93 -2.53
C GLY A 179 -6.12 -5.63 -2.00
N VAL A 180 -6.99 -5.16 -2.90
CA VAL A 180 -8.41 -4.95 -2.61
C VAL A 180 -9.23 -5.93 -3.42
N VAL A 181 -9.45 -7.10 -2.85
CA VAL A 181 -10.45 -8.07 -3.31
C VAL A 181 -11.51 -8.12 -2.23
N VAL A 182 -12.77 -7.93 -2.59
CA VAL A 182 -13.90 -7.96 -1.65
C VAL A 182 -14.41 -9.40 -1.53
N PRO A 183 -14.26 -10.06 -0.37
CA PRO A 183 -14.80 -11.41 -0.17
C PRO A 183 -16.33 -11.43 -0.27
N ALA A 184 -16.90 -12.53 -0.76
CA ALA A 184 -18.35 -12.70 -0.86
C ALA A 184 -19.08 -12.53 0.49
N ALA A 185 -18.46 -12.99 1.58
CA ALA A 185 -19.00 -12.86 2.94
C ALA A 185 -18.97 -11.43 3.49
N SER A 186 -18.35 -10.46 2.81
CA SER A 186 -18.18 -9.10 3.37
C SER A 186 -19.51 -8.43 3.65
N ARG A 187 -20.48 -8.56 2.73
CA ARG A 187 -21.80 -7.96 2.88
C ARG A 187 -22.51 -8.46 4.14
N SER A 188 -22.62 -9.77 4.32
CA SER A 188 -23.29 -10.35 5.49
C SER A 188 -22.57 -10.01 6.79
N ILE A 189 -21.23 -10.03 6.78
CA ILE A 189 -20.44 -9.64 7.96
C ILE A 189 -20.68 -8.16 8.31
N HIS A 190 -20.75 -7.27 7.33
CA HIS A 190 -21.01 -5.85 7.57
C HIS A 190 -22.41 -5.60 8.14
N GLU A 191 -23.43 -6.25 7.55
CA GLU A 191 -24.82 -6.15 8.00
C GLU A 191 -24.99 -6.68 9.44
N GLU A 192 -24.38 -7.83 9.77
CA GLU A 192 -24.50 -8.42 11.11
C GLU A 192 -23.61 -7.72 12.15
N ALA A 193 -22.43 -7.21 11.75
CA ALA A 193 -21.55 -6.50 12.66
C ALA A 193 -22.09 -5.13 13.08
N ASP A 194 -22.89 -4.46 12.22
CA ASP A 194 -23.49 -3.16 12.48
C ASP A 194 -22.48 -2.13 13.05
N GLY A 195 -21.33 -2.03 12.37
CA GLY A 195 -20.24 -1.13 12.77
C GLY A 195 -19.46 -1.55 14.03
N ARG A 196 -19.75 -2.69 14.65
CA ARG A 196 -19.02 -3.20 15.83
C ARG A 196 -17.80 -4.02 15.41
N LEU A 197 -16.62 -3.48 15.70
CA LEU A 197 -15.33 -4.10 15.34
C LEU A 197 -15.19 -5.55 15.82
N TRP A 198 -15.45 -5.81 17.11
CA TRP A 198 -15.27 -7.17 17.66
C TRP A 198 -16.25 -8.19 17.09
N THR A 199 -17.47 -7.76 16.76
CA THR A 199 -18.43 -8.62 16.04
C THR A 199 -17.90 -8.95 14.65
N ALA A 200 -17.42 -7.96 13.90
CA ALA A 200 -16.82 -8.18 12.59
C ALA A 200 -15.60 -9.10 12.65
N VAL A 201 -14.73 -8.95 13.64
CA VAL A 201 -13.58 -9.85 13.87
C VAL A 201 -14.04 -11.28 14.07
N ARG A 202 -15.00 -11.50 14.98
CA ARG A 202 -15.55 -12.82 15.28
C ARG A 202 -16.18 -13.48 14.04
N LEU A 203 -17.00 -12.74 13.30
CA LEU A 203 -17.65 -13.23 12.08
C LEU A 203 -16.65 -13.52 10.96
N THR A 204 -15.62 -12.69 10.82
CA THR A 204 -14.53 -12.92 9.86
C THR A 204 -13.78 -14.21 10.18
N LEU A 205 -13.43 -14.46 11.44
CA LEU A 205 -12.78 -15.70 11.85
C LEU A 205 -13.70 -16.92 11.71
N ALA A 206 -15.02 -16.73 11.89
CA ALA A 206 -16.00 -17.79 11.70
C ALA A 206 -16.08 -18.29 10.24
N THR A 207 -15.65 -17.49 9.25
CA THR A 207 -15.61 -17.92 7.83
C THR A 207 -14.66 -19.09 7.56
N TYR A 208 -13.75 -19.41 8.48
CA TYR A 208 -12.86 -20.58 8.37
C TYR A 208 -13.53 -21.89 8.81
N HIS A 209 -14.70 -21.83 9.45
CA HIS A 209 -15.41 -23.02 9.94
C HIS A 209 -14.53 -23.99 10.79
N GLY A 210 -13.54 -23.45 11.51
CA GLY A 210 -12.59 -24.23 12.32
C GLY A 210 -11.30 -24.63 11.60
N ASP A 211 -11.09 -24.24 10.34
CA ASP A 211 -9.83 -24.47 9.60
C ASP A 211 -8.73 -23.50 10.04
N TRP A 212 -8.17 -23.76 11.23
CA TRP A 212 -7.04 -23.01 11.77
C TRP A 212 -5.77 -23.10 10.92
N PRO A 213 -5.42 -24.24 10.28
CA PRO A 213 -4.31 -24.30 9.33
C PRO A 213 -4.44 -23.30 8.18
N ALA A 214 -5.63 -23.13 7.59
CA ALA A 214 -5.85 -22.15 6.53
C ALA A 214 -5.69 -20.71 7.04
N LEU A 215 -6.20 -20.39 8.23
CA LEU A 215 -6.00 -19.07 8.85
C LEU A 215 -4.51 -18.80 9.09
N PHE A 216 -3.80 -19.75 9.70
CA PHE A 216 -2.37 -19.62 9.95
C PHE A 216 -1.56 -19.49 8.65
N GLY A 217 -1.91 -20.28 7.63
CA GLY A 217 -1.33 -20.17 6.29
C GLY A 217 -1.52 -18.78 5.68
N LYS A 218 -2.68 -18.15 5.91
CA LYS A 218 -2.95 -16.77 5.47
C LYS A 218 -2.12 -15.73 6.22
N GLU A 219 -1.96 -15.86 7.53
CA GLU A 219 -1.09 -14.96 8.31
C GLU A 219 0.38 -15.07 7.87
N VAL A 220 0.86 -16.29 7.60
CA VAL A 220 2.20 -16.52 7.04
C VAL A 220 2.32 -15.91 5.63
N PHE A 221 1.30 -16.07 4.78
CA PHE A 221 1.25 -15.44 3.46
C PHE A 221 1.34 -13.91 3.54
N LYS A 222 0.57 -13.30 4.45
CA LYS A 222 0.61 -11.85 4.70
C LYS A 222 1.98 -11.40 5.21
N LEU A 223 2.60 -12.16 6.13
CA LEU A 223 3.96 -11.87 6.57
C LEU A 223 4.95 -11.88 5.41
N ARG A 224 4.86 -12.86 4.49
CA ARG A 224 5.67 -12.89 3.26
C ARG A 224 5.40 -11.67 2.36
N ALA A 225 4.14 -11.23 2.28
CA ALA A 225 3.75 -10.07 1.49
C ALA A 225 4.37 -8.76 1.99
N ILE A 226 4.47 -8.57 3.31
CA ILE A 226 5.10 -7.39 3.92
C ILE A 226 6.56 -7.23 3.47
N PHE A 227 7.29 -8.34 3.38
CA PHE A 227 8.70 -8.37 2.99
C PHE A 227 8.94 -8.62 1.50
N SER A 228 7.88 -8.69 0.69
CA SER A 228 8.01 -8.89 -0.75
C SER A 228 8.33 -7.59 -1.47
N SER A 229 9.15 -7.67 -2.53
CA SER A 229 9.41 -6.54 -3.43
C SER A 229 8.19 -6.20 -4.29
N TYR A 230 7.15 -7.03 -4.25
CA TYR A 230 5.91 -6.81 -4.98
C TYR A 230 5.09 -5.66 -4.39
N GLU A 231 4.87 -4.62 -5.19
CA GLU A 231 4.01 -3.48 -4.88
C GLU A 231 2.53 -3.82 -5.13
N ALA A 232 1.87 -4.51 -4.20
CA ALA A 232 0.44 -4.83 -4.31
C ALA A 232 -0.40 -3.54 -4.43
N ALA A 233 -1.14 -3.42 -5.53
CA ALA A 233 -1.95 -2.25 -5.85
C ALA A 233 -3.22 -2.14 -5.00
N ASP A 234 -3.73 -0.92 -4.87
CA ASP A 234 -4.98 -0.58 -4.19
C ASP A 234 -5.77 0.39 -5.08
N ASN A 235 -5.54 1.70 -4.91
CA ASN A 235 -6.12 2.72 -5.78
C ASN A 235 -5.31 2.92 -7.05
N VAL A 236 -4.00 2.64 -7.00
CA VAL A 236 -3.03 2.97 -8.05
C VAL A 236 -2.04 1.83 -8.22
N SER A 237 -1.79 1.44 -9.47
CA SER A 237 -0.79 0.44 -9.85
C SER A 237 0.59 1.05 -10.07
N TRP A 238 1.54 0.74 -9.18
CA TRP A 238 2.95 1.12 -9.35
C TRP A 238 3.51 0.76 -10.73
N TYR A 239 3.20 -0.45 -11.21
CA TYR A 239 3.77 -0.98 -12.45
C TYR A 239 3.27 -0.26 -13.70
N TYR A 240 2.02 0.22 -13.70
CA TYR A 240 1.48 1.01 -14.80
C TYR A 240 2.25 2.33 -14.99
N PHE A 241 2.55 3.03 -13.89
CA PHE A 241 3.22 4.33 -13.92
C PHE A 241 4.73 4.25 -14.16
N VAL A 242 5.42 3.22 -13.66
CA VAL A 242 6.85 3.01 -13.91
C VAL A 242 7.17 2.83 -15.40
N GLU A 243 6.26 2.19 -16.15
CA GLU A 243 6.44 2.02 -17.60
C GLU A 243 6.32 3.35 -18.35
N ARG A 244 5.60 4.33 -17.80
CA ARG A 244 5.26 5.60 -18.47
C ARG A 244 6.06 6.81 -17.97
N SER A 245 6.74 6.69 -16.83
CA SER A 245 7.51 7.78 -16.22
C SER A 245 8.99 7.40 -16.06
N PRO A 246 9.92 8.06 -16.78
CA PRO A 246 11.36 7.86 -16.58
C PRO A 246 11.80 8.14 -15.14
N LEU A 247 11.16 9.12 -14.49
CA LEU A 247 11.44 9.47 -13.09
C LEU A 247 11.14 8.30 -12.16
N LEU A 248 9.99 7.63 -12.32
CA LEU A 248 9.65 6.47 -11.51
C LEU A 248 10.48 5.25 -11.88
N ARG A 249 10.84 5.08 -13.16
CA ARG A 249 11.68 3.97 -13.64
C ARG A 249 13.08 3.98 -13.04
N LEU A 250 13.66 5.17 -12.84
CA LEU A 250 15.01 5.34 -12.28
C LEU A 250 15.01 5.51 -10.75
N SER A 251 13.83 5.56 -10.13
CA SER A 251 13.68 5.73 -8.69
C SER A 251 14.01 4.46 -7.90
N LEU A 252 14.30 4.62 -6.61
CA LEU A 252 14.45 3.51 -5.66
C LEU A 252 13.11 2.83 -5.42
N HIS A 253 13.10 1.50 -5.45
CA HIS A 253 11.94 0.68 -5.09
C HIS A 253 12.18 -0.07 -3.78
N PHE A 254 11.12 -0.65 -3.21
CA PHE A 254 11.20 -1.33 -1.92
C PHE A 254 12.18 -2.49 -1.89
N GLY A 255 12.29 -3.24 -2.99
CA GLY A 255 13.30 -4.31 -3.12
C GLY A 255 14.75 -3.85 -2.91
N ALA A 256 15.07 -2.56 -3.10
CA ALA A 256 16.38 -1.99 -2.82
C ALA A 256 16.47 -1.40 -1.40
N VAL A 257 15.40 -0.79 -0.90
CA VAL A 257 15.37 -0.19 0.43
C VAL A 257 15.35 -1.25 1.54
N LEU A 258 14.56 -2.31 1.37
CA LEU A 258 14.42 -3.38 2.34
C LEU A 258 15.77 -4.03 2.74
N PRO A 259 16.61 -4.53 1.81
CA PRO A 259 17.88 -5.15 2.18
C PRO A 259 18.81 -4.19 2.93
N LEU A 260 18.93 -2.95 2.46
CA LEU A 260 19.76 -1.94 3.11
C LEU A 260 19.22 -1.56 4.49
N GLY A 261 17.90 -1.42 4.64
CA GLY A 261 17.25 -1.14 5.91
C GLY A 261 17.44 -2.26 6.93
N LEU A 262 17.29 -3.52 6.53
CA LEU A 262 17.48 -4.68 7.41
C LEU A 262 18.93 -4.86 7.85
N ILE A 263 19.89 -4.67 6.95
CA ILE A 263 21.32 -4.67 7.29
C ILE A 263 21.62 -3.55 8.28
N GLY A 264 21.06 -2.35 8.07
CA GLY A 264 21.29 -1.18 8.91
C GLY A 264 20.74 -1.39 10.31
N LEU A 265 19.54 -1.95 10.39
CA LEU A 265 18.91 -2.38 11.65
C LEU A 265 19.80 -3.39 12.39
N TRP A 266 20.36 -4.36 11.66
CA TRP A 266 21.28 -5.36 12.25
C TRP A 266 22.61 -4.74 12.69
N LEU A 267 23.18 -3.81 11.94
CA LEU A 267 24.42 -3.10 12.32
C LEU A 267 24.20 -2.24 13.57
N ASP A 268 23.03 -1.62 13.69
CA ASP A 268 22.65 -0.76 14.81
C ASP A 268 22.25 -1.53 16.09
N ARG A 269 22.10 -2.86 16.04
CA ARG A 269 21.59 -3.67 17.18
C ARG A 269 22.31 -3.46 18.51
N ARG A 270 23.60 -3.08 18.48
CA ARG A 270 24.40 -2.81 19.69
C ARG A 270 24.03 -1.48 20.36
N HIS A 271 23.46 -0.54 19.62
CA HIS A 271 22.98 0.74 20.12
C HIS A 271 21.44 0.80 20.20
N ALA A 272 20.77 -0.35 20.05
CA ALA A 272 19.32 -0.45 19.99
C ALA A 272 18.64 0.27 21.15
N ALA A 273 19.21 0.27 22.37
CA ALA A 273 18.67 0.98 23.53
C ALA A 273 18.39 2.47 23.28
N ARG A 274 19.22 3.14 22.48
CA ARG A 274 19.05 4.55 22.11
C ARG A 274 17.96 4.75 21.05
N HIS A 275 17.74 3.75 20.20
CA HIS A 275 16.87 3.82 19.01
C HIS A 275 15.62 2.93 19.12
N ARG A 276 15.33 2.38 20.32
CA ARG A 276 14.24 1.43 20.59
C ARG A 276 12.89 1.91 20.09
N ILE A 277 12.62 3.22 20.14
CA ILE A 277 11.36 3.78 19.66
C ILE A 277 11.13 3.52 18.16
N LEU A 278 12.19 3.48 17.35
CA LEU A 278 12.08 3.11 15.93
C LEU A 278 11.80 1.61 15.76
N TRP A 279 12.41 0.76 16.57
CA TRP A 279 12.17 -0.68 16.55
C TRP A 279 10.73 -1.00 16.96
N TYR A 280 10.25 -0.36 18.02
CA TYR A 280 8.86 -0.43 18.45
C TYR A 280 7.89 -0.01 17.36
N PHE A 281 8.20 1.09 16.66
CA PHE A 281 7.37 1.53 15.54
C PHE A 281 7.37 0.53 14.38
N LEU A 282 8.53 -0.03 14.02
CA LEU A 282 8.63 -1.06 12.99
C LEU A 282 7.84 -2.32 13.37
N VAL A 283 7.97 -2.79 14.62
CA VAL A 283 7.21 -3.95 15.13
C VAL A 283 5.71 -3.66 15.12
N ALA A 284 5.28 -2.52 15.67
CA ALA A 284 3.87 -2.12 15.66
C ALA A 284 3.32 -2.00 14.23
N GLY A 285 4.11 -1.45 13.31
CA GLY A 285 3.76 -1.35 11.90
C GLY A 285 3.62 -2.71 11.23
N VAL A 286 4.54 -3.65 11.47
CA VAL A 286 4.46 -5.02 10.94
C VAL A 286 3.24 -5.73 11.51
N CYS A 287 3.00 -5.66 12.82
CA CYS A 287 1.79 -6.20 13.44
C CYS A 287 0.53 -5.60 12.82
N GLY A 288 0.50 -4.28 12.58
CA GLY A 288 -0.62 -3.63 11.90
C GLY A 288 -0.82 -4.13 10.48
N LEU A 289 0.23 -4.28 9.69
CA LEU A 289 0.11 -4.83 8.34
C LEU A 289 -0.35 -6.29 8.33
N VAL A 290 0.04 -7.08 9.33
CA VAL A 290 -0.44 -8.47 9.48
C VAL A 290 -1.92 -8.49 9.86
N CYS A 291 -2.38 -7.62 10.78
CA CYS A 291 -3.78 -7.64 11.23
C CYS A 291 -4.81 -7.24 10.16
N PHE A 292 -4.42 -6.52 9.10
CA PHE A 292 -5.33 -5.95 8.10
C PHE A 292 -4.91 -6.34 6.67
N THR A 293 -5.67 -5.93 5.65
CA THR A 293 -5.27 -6.15 4.24
C THR A 293 -3.95 -5.45 3.91
N ILE A 294 -3.09 -6.12 3.14
CA ILE A 294 -1.79 -5.60 2.76
C ILE A 294 -1.87 -4.97 1.37
N VAL A 295 -1.59 -3.66 1.35
CA VAL A 295 -1.38 -2.88 0.13
C VAL A 295 -0.09 -2.08 0.24
N ALA A 296 0.56 -1.83 -0.90
CA ALA A 296 1.88 -1.22 -0.96
C ALA A 296 1.99 0.13 -0.24
N ARG A 297 0.92 0.93 -0.22
CA ARG A 297 0.91 2.25 0.43
C ARG A 297 0.86 2.20 1.96
N TYR A 298 0.49 1.07 2.55
CA TYR A 298 0.39 0.94 4.01
C TYR A 298 1.75 0.75 4.70
N ARG A 299 2.78 0.36 3.94
CA ARG A 299 4.15 0.25 4.44
C ARG A 299 4.95 1.55 4.33
N LEU A 300 4.44 2.61 3.70
CA LEU A 300 5.19 3.87 3.50
C LEU A 300 5.79 4.47 4.79
N PRO A 301 5.08 4.55 5.94
CA PRO A 301 5.69 5.04 7.19
C PRO A 301 6.82 4.13 7.70
N LEU A 302 6.69 2.81 7.56
CA LEU A 302 7.73 1.86 7.93
C LEU A 302 8.95 2.04 7.02
N VAL A 303 8.72 2.22 5.72
CA VAL A 303 9.80 2.45 4.75
C VAL A 303 10.55 3.75 5.06
N ALA A 304 9.86 4.80 5.53
CA ALA A 304 10.53 6.02 5.96
C ALA A 304 11.56 5.76 7.08
N VAL A 305 11.25 4.87 8.01
CA VAL A 305 12.18 4.42 9.06
C VAL A 305 13.25 3.48 8.50
N LEU A 306 12.91 2.58 7.57
CA LEU A 306 13.89 1.72 6.90
C LEU A 306 14.90 2.52 6.08
N LEU A 307 14.52 3.66 5.51
CA LEU A 307 15.43 4.58 4.81
C LEU A 307 16.46 5.21 5.76
N VAL A 308 16.09 5.49 7.02
CA VAL A 308 17.05 5.90 8.06
C VAL A 308 18.09 4.80 8.28
N TYR A 309 17.64 3.55 8.43
CA TYR A 309 18.56 2.41 8.56
C TYR A 309 19.34 2.10 7.28
N ALA A 310 18.78 2.33 6.10
CA ALA A 310 19.52 2.23 4.84
C ALA A 310 20.68 3.23 4.81
N GLY A 311 20.47 4.45 5.32
CA GLY A 311 21.54 5.43 5.53
C GLY A 311 22.66 4.91 6.44
N VAL A 312 22.33 4.17 7.50
CA VAL A 312 23.33 3.52 8.38
C VAL A 312 24.17 2.51 7.60
N THR A 313 23.54 1.65 6.78
CA THR A 313 24.25 0.65 5.96
C THR A 313 25.22 1.30 4.99
N VAL A 314 24.78 2.36 4.29
CA VAL A 314 25.61 3.05 3.30
C VAL A 314 26.78 3.79 3.95
N ASP A 315 26.52 4.56 5.02
CA ASP A 315 27.60 5.26 5.77
C ASP A 315 28.61 4.26 6.34
N TRP A 316 28.12 3.14 6.91
CA TRP A 316 28.99 2.08 7.43
C TRP A 316 29.84 1.45 6.31
N ALA A 317 29.23 1.08 5.18
CA ALA A 317 29.94 0.46 4.06
C ALA A 317 31.01 1.38 3.48
N ALA A 318 30.69 2.67 3.32
CA ALA A 318 31.65 3.69 2.87
C ALA A 318 32.86 3.78 3.80
N ARG A 319 32.66 3.75 5.12
CA ARG A 319 33.75 3.74 6.11
C ARG A 319 34.56 2.45 6.12
N GLN A 320 33.94 1.29 5.85
CA GLN A 320 34.68 0.03 5.72
C GLN A 320 35.59 0.07 4.50
N ILE A 321 35.08 0.55 3.36
CA ILE A 321 35.81 0.68 2.11
C ILE A 321 36.98 1.67 2.27
N ALA A 322 36.70 2.87 2.78
CA ALA A 322 37.73 3.89 3.03
C ALA A 322 38.80 3.41 4.01
N GLY A 323 38.44 2.57 4.97
CA GLY A 323 39.36 1.96 5.93
C GLY A 323 40.02 0.66 5.47
N GLY A 324 39.97 0.31 4.17
CA GLY A 324 40.62 -0.88 3.61
C GLY A 324 39.97 -2.23 3.95
N ARG A 325 38.80 -2.24 4.60
CA ARG A 325 38.08 -3.44 5.06
C ARG A 325 37.05 -3.92 4.03
N TRP A 326 37.50 -4.10 2.79
CA TRP A 326 36.65 -4.46 1.64
C TRP A 326 35.85 -5.76 1.84
N ARG A 327 36.38 -6.74 2.58
CA ARG A 327 35.70 -8.02 2.86
C ARG A 327 34.40 -7.83 3.63
N ALA A 328 34.36 -6.88 4.57
CA ALA A 328 33.16 -6.60 5.36
C ALA A 328 32.08 -5.91 4.50
N ALA A 329 32.51 -4.95 3.66
CA ALA A 329 31.61 -4.30 2.69
C ALA A 329 31.07 -5.30 1.65
N LEU A 330 31.92 -6.21 1.15
CA LEU A 330 31.52 -7.27 0.24
C LEU A 330 30.50 -8.22 0.89
N ALA A 331 30.73 -8.64 2.13
CA ALA A 331 29.78 -9.50 2.86
C ALA A 331 28.40 -8.82 3.02
N ALA A 332 28.38 -7.52 3.33
CA ALA A 332 27.12 -6.76 3.37
C ALA A 332 26.46 -6.65 1.98
N GLY A 333 27.25 -6.47 0.91
CA GLY A 333 26.76 -6.47 -0.47
C GLY A 333 26.13 -7.81 -0.87
N VAL A 334 26.80 -8.93 -0.56
CA VAL A 334 26.27 -10.28 -0.81
C VAL A 334 24.99 -10.53 0.00
N ALA A 335 24.98 -10.13 1.28
CA ALA A 335 23.77 -10.23 2.10
C ALA A 335 22.62 -9.40 1.53
N ALA A 336 22.88 -8.19 1.04
CA ALA A 336 21.88 -7.33 0.43
C ALA A 336 21.29 -7.97 -0.84
N ILE A 337 22.13 -8.54 -1.70
CA ILE A 337 21.68 -9.28 -2.89
C ILE A 337 20.84 -10.50 -2.49
N GLY A 338 21.29 -11.28 -1.50
CA GLY A 338 20.55 -12.44 -1.00
C GLY A 338 19.16 -12.07 -0.47
N ILE A 339 19.06 -10.99 0.31
CA ILE A 339 17.78 -10.48 0.82
C ILE A 339 16.90 -9.96 -0.32
N ALA A 340 17.47 -9.25 -1.30
CA ALA A 340 16.72 -8.75 -2.46
C ALA A 340 16.14 -9.88 -3.30
N VAL A 341 16.92 -10.93 -3.57
CA VAL A 341 16.47 -12.13 -4.31
C VAL A 341 15.37 -12.87 -3.52
N ALA A 342 15.55 -13.03 -2.21
CA ALA A 342 14.53 -13.62 -1.35
C ALA A 342 13.23 -12.80 -1.38
N SER A 343 13.32 -11.48 -1.21
CA SER A 343 12.17 -10.57 -1.27
C SER A 343 11.41 -10.64 -2.59
N ALA A 344 12.12 -10.76 -3.72
CA ALA A 344 11.52 -10.90 -5.04
C ALA A 344 10.83 -12.26 -5.26
N SER A 345 11.32 -13.33 -4.62
CA SER A 345 10.76 -14.67 -4.77
C SER A 345 9.55 -14.94 -3.87
N LEU A 346 9.43 -14.23 -2.73
CA LEU A 346 8.37 -14.46 -1.73
C LEU A 346 6.95 -14.49 -2.30
N LEU A 347 6.63 -13.64 -3.29
CA LEU A 347 5.33 -13.57 -3.95
C LEU A 347 5.43 -13.69 -5.49
N GLY A 348 6.49 -14.29 -6.03
CA GLY A 348 6.76 -14.28 -7.48
C GLY A 348 5.58 -14.69 -8.37
N THR A 349 4.82 -15.72 -7.98
CA THR A 349 3.62 -16.16 -8.73
C THR A 349 2.50 -15.14 -8.68
N ILE A 350 2.17 -14.63 -7.48
CA ILE A 350 1.11 -13.61 -7.32
C ILE A 350 1.50 -12.31 -8.02
N ALA A 351 2.77 -11.92 -7.91
CA ALA A 351 3.33 -10.75 -8.57
C ALA A 351 3.21 -10.81 -10.08
N ARG A 352 3.32 -12.00 -10.70
CA ARG A 352 3.08 -12.17 -12.14
C ARG A 352 1.59 -12.06 -12.49
N ARG A 353 0.71 -12.69 -11.71
CA ARG A 353 -0.74 -12.72 -11.95
C ARG A 353 -1.42 -11.35 -11.80
N GLN A 354 -0.97 -10.56 -10.83
CA GLN A 354 -1.65 -9.32 -10.43
C GLN A 354 -0.85 -8.05 -10.73
N ARG A 355 0.23 -8.16 -11.51
CA ARG A 355 1.15 -7.04 -11.79
C ARG A 355 0.43 -5.82 -12.37
N TYR A 356 -0.50 -6.06 -13.28
CA TYR A 356 -1.25 -5.01 -13.97
C TYR A 356 -2.73 -5.16 -13.65
N ARG A 357 -3.34 -4.02 -13.34
CA ARG A 357 -4.78 -3.89 -13.13
C ARG A 357 -5.40 -3.28 -14.38
N ALA A 358 -6.61 -3.74 -14.70
CA ALA A 358 -7.40 -3.21 -15.80
C ALA A 358 -7.78 -1.73 -15.59
N ASP A 359 -7.99 -1.32 -14.33
CA ASP A 359 -8.52 -0.02 -13.96
C ASP A 359 -7.69 1.15 -14.50
N GLU A 360 -6.36 1.10 -14.42
CA GLU A 360 -5.51 2.19 -14.92
C GLU A 360 -5.63 2.39 -16.42
N PHE A 361 -5.75 1.31 -17.20
CA PHE A 361 -5.93 1.40 -18.65
C PHE A 361 -7.33 1.91 -19.02
N MET A 362 -8.37 1.45 -18.31
CA MET A 362 -9.73 1.96 -18.50
C MET A 362 -9.85 3.45 -18.19
N LEU A 363 -9.29 3.89 -17.06
CA LEU A 363 -9.30 5.29 -16.64
C LEU A 363 -8.50 6.16 -17.62
N ALA A 364 -7.31 5.71 -18.04
CA ALA A 364 -6.50 6.44 -19.02
C ALA A 364 -7.19 6.52 -20.39
N GLY A 365 -7.77 5.42 -20.87
CA GLY A 365 -8.56 5.37 -22.09
C GLY A 365 -9.73 6.36 -22.05
N GLN A 366 -10.47 6.38 -20.93
CA GLN A 366 -11.57 7.34 -20.74
C GLN A 366 -11.09 8.80 -20.78
N VAL A 367 -9.94 9.09 -20.15
CA VAL A 367 -9.35 10.45 -20.17
C VAL A 367 -8.95 10.84 -21.60
N TYR A 368 -8.25 9.97 -22.33
CA TYR A 368 -7.90 10.26 -23.73
C TYR A 368 -9.13 10.48 -24.60
N TYR A 369 -10.16 9.65 -24.45
CA TYR A 369 -11.40 9.78 -25.21
C TYR A 369 -12.10 11.12 -24.93
N ARG A 370 -12.22 11.52 -23.66
CA ARG A 370 -12.81 12.82 -23.26
C ARG A 370 -12.04 14.02 -23.81
N HIS A 371 -10.75 13.87 -24.07
CA HIS A 371 -9.91 14.89 -24.70
C HIS A 371 -9.89 14.81 -26.24
N GLY A 372 -10.79 14.04 -26.85
CA GLY A 372 -10.87 13.89 -28.31
C GLY A 372 -9.75 13.04 -28.91
N GLN A 373 -8.97 12.34 -28.09
CA GLN A 373 -7.86 11.49 -28.53
C GLN A 373 -8.30 10.03 -28.63
N ALA A 374 -9.31 9.77 -29.48
CA ALA A 374 -9.96 8.47 -29.56
C ALA A 374 -9.00 7.33 -29.98
N GLU A 375 -8.08 7.59 -30.91
CA GLU A 375 -7.06 6.61 -31.29
C GLU A 375 -6.14 6.22 -30.12
N ARG A 376 -5.74 7.21 -29.31
CA ARG A 376 -4.94 6.94 -28.11
C ARG A 376 -5.74 6.17 -27.06
N ALA A 377 -7.04 6.46 -26.93
CA ALA A 377 -7.91 5.70 -26.05
C ALA A 377 -8.01 4.24 -26.49
N PHE A 378 -8.17 3.99 -27.79
CA PHE A 378 -8.23 2.64 -28.36
C PHE A 378 -6.93 1.86 -28.09
N GLU A 379 -5.79 2.49 -28.39
CA GLU A 379 -4.47 1.90 -28.15
C GLU A 379 -4.20 1.64 -26.65
N GLU A 380 -4.65 2.52 -25.76
CA GLU A 380 -4.47 2.34 -24.32
C GLU A 380 -5.30 1.16 -23.78
N LEU A 381 -6.54 1.00 -24.23
CA LEU A 381 -7.37 -0.14 -23.84
C LEU A 381 -6.81 -1.46 -24.39
N ARG A 382 -6.33 -1.47 -25.64
CA ARG A 382 -5.63 -2.62 -26.24
C ARG A 382 -4.38 -2.99 -25.46
N ALA A 383 -3.54 -2.00 -25.12
CA ALA A 383 -2.36 -2.22 -24.30
C ALA A 383 -2.69 -2.78 -22.91
N GLY A 384 -3.89 -2.49 -22.38
CA GLY A 384 -4.40 -3.13 -21.18
C GLY A 384 -4.63 -4.62 -21.39
N LEU A 385 -5.34 -5.01 -22.45
CA LEU A 385 -5.60 -6.43 -22.79
C LEU A 385 -4.31 -7.22 -22.99
N ASP A 386 -3.29 -6.62 -23.61
CA ASP A 386 -1.94 -7.21 -23.76
C ASP A 386 -1.23 -7.51 -22.44
N LYS A 387 -1.61 -6.81 -21.36
CA LYS A 387 -1.01 -6.95 -20.03
C LYS A 387 -1.80 -7.91 -19.13
N ALA A 388 -2.92 -8.44 -19.60
CA ALA A 388 -3.63 -9.52 -18.93
C ALA A 388 -2.69 -10.71 -18.73
N TYR A 389 -2.62 -11.23 -17.50
CA TYR A 389 -1.80 -12.41 -17.24
C TYR A 389 -2.41 -13.63 -17.92
N ALA A 390 -1.69 -14.17 -18.91
CA ALA A 390 -2.01 -15.43 -19.58
C ALA A 390 -0.99 -16.49 -19.14
N GLY A 391 -1.45 -17.48 -18.38
CA GLY A 391 -0.65 -18.62 -17.94
C GLY A 391 -1.50 -19.89 -17.90
N PRO A 392 -0.89 -21.09 -17.88
CA PRO A 392 -1.62 -22.36 -17.83
C PRO A 392 -2.57 -22.47 -16.62
N ASP A 393 -2.27 -21.71 -15.58
CA ASP A 393 -2.99 -21.61 -14.32
C ASP A 393 -4.11 -20.54 -14.31
N GLN A 394 -4.30 -19.83 -15.42
CA GLN A 394 -5.30 -18.76 -15.58
C GLN A 394 -5.96 -18.87 -16.97
N PRO A 395 -6.84 -19.88 -17.19
CA PRO A 395 -7.43 -20.15 -18.50
C PRO A 395 -8.56 -19.17 -18.90
N ALA A 396 -9.04 -18.35 -17.96
CA ALA A 396 -10.02 -17.29 -18.15
C ALA A 396 -9.42 -15.93 -17.75
N LEU A 397 -10.00 -14.82 -18.21
CA LEU A 397 -9.48 -13.49 -17.94
C LEU A 397 -9.35 -13.20 -16.44
N PRO A 398 -8.29 -12.49 -16.01
CA PRO A 398 -8.20 -12.05 -14.62
C PRO A 398 -9.37 -11.13 -14.24
N PRO A 399 -9.75 -11.08 -12.94
CA PRO A 399 -10.80 -10.18 -12.47
C PRO A 399 -10.57 -8.72 -12.92
N GLY A 400 -11.63 -8.06 -13.38
CA GLY A 400 -11.61 -6.69 -13.90
C GLY A 400 -11.28 -6.55 -15.38
N TYR A 401 -10.66 -7.57 -16.02
CA TYR A 401 -10.36 -7.51 -17.45
C TYR A 401 -11.59 -7.69 -18.34
N HIS A 402 -12.64 -8.36 -17.85
CA HIS A 402 -13.92 -8.40 -18.57
C HIS A 402 -14.48 -6.99 -18.84
N GLU A 403 -14.49 -6.11 -17.82
CA GLU A 403 -14.92 -4.72 -17.97
C GLU A 403 -14.03 -3.91 -18.92
N LEU A 404 -12.72 -4.18 -18.91
CA LEU A 404 -11.79 -3.59 -19.88
C LEU A 404 -12.10 -4.04 -21.30
N THR A 405 -12.34 -5.35 -21.52
CA THR A 405 -12.72 -5.91 -22.82
C THR A 405 -14.03 -5.31 -23.32
N LEU A 406 -15.05 -5.21 -22.45
CA LEU A 406 -16.31 -4.53 -22.78
C LEU A 406 -16.09 -3.07 -23.18
N THR A 407 -15.27 -2.34 -22.42
CA THR A 407 -14.96 -0.93 -22.69
C THR A 407 -14.21 -0.77 -24.02
N PHE A 408 -13.28 -1.67 -24.32
CA PHE A 408 -12.58 -1.72 -25.60
C PHE A 408 -13.53 -1.96 -26.77
N VAL A 409 -14.41 -2.96 -26.68
CA VAL A 409 -15.38 -3.28 -27.73
C VAL A 409 -16.35 -2.11 -27.97
N ARG A 410 -16.84 -1.46 -26.91
CA ARG A 410 -17.71 -0.27 -27.02
C ARG A 410 -17.01 0.86 -27.75
N LEU A 411 -15.76 1.17 -27.38
CA LEU A 411 -14.99 2.19 -28.07
C LEU A 411 -14.72 1.82 -29.54
N ALA A 412 -14.40 0.56 -29.81
CA ALA A 412 -14.20 0.09 -31.17
C ALA A 412 -15.47 0.22 -32.03
N HIS A 413 -16.64 -0.05 -31.44
CA HIS A 413 -17.93 0.15 -32.09
C HIS A 413 -18.17 1.62 -32.44
N ASP A 414 -17.91 2.54 -31.49
CA ASP A 414 -18.06 3.99 -31.71
C ASP A 414 -17.14 4.49 -32.85
N LEU A 415 -15.94 3.90 -32.97
CA LEU A 415 -14.98 4.21 -34.02
C LEU A 415 -15.20 3.40 -35.31
N ARG A 416 -16.20 2.52 -35.37
CA ARG A 416 -16.45 1.58 -36.48
C ARG A 416 -15.26 0.68 -36.82
N ARG A 417 -14.40 0.38 -35.84
CA ARG A 417 -13.20 -0.46 -35.95
C ARG A 417 -13.51 -1.94 -35.64
N TYR A 418 -14.56 -2.48 -36.26
CA TYR A 418 -15.06 -3.83 -35.95
C TYR A 418 -14.04 -4.94 -36.25
N ARG A 419 -13.25 -4.80 -37.32
CA ARG A 419 -12.21 -5.77 -37.69
C ARG A 419 -11.08 -5.81 -36.65
N ASP A 420 -10.67 -4.64 -36.16
CA ASP A 420 -9.62 -4.56 -35.14
C ASP A 420 -10.12 -5.11 -33.81
N ALA A 421 -11.39 -4.86 -33.47
CA ALA A 421 -12.03 -5.46 -32.29
C ALA A 421 -12.07 -6.99 -32.38
N ALA A 422 -12.50 -7.53 -33.52
CA ALA A 422 -12.55 -8.98 -33.72
C ALA A 422 -11.16 -9.61 -33.62
N ALA A 423 -10.14 -9.05 -34.29
CA ALA A 423 -8.77 -9.54 -34.25
C ALA A 423 -8.19 -9.54 -32.83
N GLU A 424 -8.46 -8.49 -32.06
CA GLU A 424 -7.98 -8.38 -30.68
C GLU A 424 -8.71 -9.36 -29.75
N LEU A 425 -10.02 -9.50 -29.88
CA LEU A 425 -10.80 -10.48 -29.12
C LEU A 425 -10.43 -11.93 -29.46
N GLU A 426 -10.12 -12.25 -30.72
CA GLU A 426 -9.60 -13.56 -31.12
C GLU A 426 -8.27 -13.87 -30.44
N ARG A 427 -7.37 -12.87 -30.35
CA ARG A 427 -6.10 -13.00 -29.63
C ARG A 427 -6.32 -13.25 -28.14
N VAL A 428 -7.27 -12.54 -27.53
CA VAL A 428 -7.63 -12.73 -26.12
C VAL A 428 -8.27 -14.11 -25.92
N ALA A 429 -9.18 -14.55 -26.79
CA ALA A 429 -9.81 -15.87 -26.73
C ALA A 429 -8.80 -17.01 -26.95
N ALA A 430 -7.79 -16.81 -27.80
CA ALA A 430 -6.72 -17.79 -28.00
C ALA A 430 -5.85 -17.98 -26.75
N THR A 431 -5.64 -16.91 -25.98
CA THR A 431 -4.83 -16.94 -24.74
C THR A 431 -5.66 -17.33 -23.50
N HIS A 432 -6.96 -17.06 -23.52
CA HIS A 432 -7.91 -17.34 -22.44
C HIS A 432 -9.06 -18.21 -22.96
N ALA A 433 -8.73 -19.40 -23.45
CA ALA A 433 -9.64 -20.26 -24.20
C ALA A 433 -10.86 -20.79 -23.44
N ALA A 434 -10.90 -20.61 -22.11
CA ALA A 434 -12.03 -20.98 -21.27
C ALA A 434 -12.94 -19.79 -20.91
N ASP A 435 -12.67 -18.60 -21.45
CA ASP A 435 -13.45 -17.39 -21.13
C ASP A 435 -14.69 -17.29 -22.03
N ALA A 436 -15.85 -17.61 -21.45
CA ALA A 436 -17.12 -17.57 -22.18
C ALA A 436 -17.54 -16.15 -22.57
N ASP A 437 -17.15 -15.15 -21.77
CA ASP A 437 -17.60 -13.78 -21.99
C ASP A 437 -16.84 -13.11 -23.13
N VAL A 438 -15.57 -13.45 -23.31
CA VAL A 438 -14.80 -13.03 -24.50
C VAL A 438 -15.40 -13.63 -25.77
N GLU A 439 -15.78 -14.92 -25.75
CA GLU A 439 -16.43 -15.60 -26.89
C GLU A 439 -17.81 -14.99 -27.19
N GLU A 440 -18.59 -14.62 -26.17
CA GLU A 440 -19.86 -13.92 -26.36
C GLU A 440 -19.65 -12.56 -27.03
N LEU A 441 -18.68 -11.76 -26.55
CA LEU A 441 -18.37 -10.46 -27.13
C LEU A 441 -17.87 -10.58 -28.58
N LEU A 442 -17.09 -11.60 -28.88
CA LEU A 442 -16.61 -11.88 -30.23
C LEU A 442 -17.78 -12.19 -31.16
N GLY A 443 -18.73 -13.03 -30.72
CA GLY A 443 -19.96 -13.32 -31.44
C GLY A 443 -20.80 -12.06 -31.72
N LEU A 444 -20.93 -11.17 -30.74
CA LEU A 444 -21.63 -9.88 -30.91
C LEU A 444 -20.93 -8.97 -31.93
N VAL A 445 -19.60 -8.87 -31.89
CA VAL A 445 -18.82 -8.08 -32.87
C VAL A 445 -18.98 -8.64 -34.29
N TYR A 446 -18.93 -9.96 -34.46
CA TYR A 446 -19.13 -10.60 -35.75
C TYR A 446 -20.54 -10.40 -36.31
N ARG A 447 -21.58 -10.51 -35.47
CA ARG A 447 -22.97 -10.34 -35.88
C ARG A 447 -23.31 -8.89 -36.19
N ASP A 448 -23.06 -8.00 -35.23
CA ASP A 448 -23.59 -6.64 -35.23
C ASP A 448 -22.63 -5.65 -35.91
N GLY A 449 -21.32 -5.91 -35.85
CA GLY A 449 -20.29 -5.05 -36.45
C GLY A 449 -19.85 -5.46 -37.86
N LEU A 450 -19.65 -6.77 -38.09
CA LEU A 450 -19.15 -7.29 -39.38
C LEU A 450 -20.24 -7.90 -40.27
N GLY A 451 -21.43 -8.21 -39.74
CA GLY A 451 -22.51 -8.86 -40.49
C GLY A 451 -22.23 -10.31 -40.86
N LEU A 452 -21.33 -10.98 -40.15
CA LEU A 452 -20.87 -12.35 -40.40
C LEU A 452 -21.60 -13.33 -39.47
N ALA A 453 -22.82 -13.71 -39.86
CA ALA A 453 -23.72 -14.48 -39.00
C ALA A 453 -23.23 -15.91 -38.68
N ALA A 454 -22.53 -16.56 -39.62
CA ALA A 454 -22.04 -17.92 -39.41
C ALA A 454 -20.91 -17.96 -38.38
N GLU A 455 -19.97 -17.03 -38.48
CA GLU A 455 -18.87 -16.82 -37.53
C GLU A 455 -19.43 -16.41 -36.17
N ALA A 456 -20.42 -15.53 -36.14
CA ALA A 456 -21.08 -15.12 -34.91
C ALA A 456 -21.70 -16.30 -34.16
N GLU A 457 -22.49 -17.16 -34.82
CA GLU A 457 -23.14 -18.29 -34.14
C GLU A 457 -22.10 -19.27 -33.59
N LYS A 458 -20.99 -19.52 -34.30
CA LYS A 458 -19.88 -20.36 -33.81
C LYS A 458 -19.33 -19.87 -32.46
N HIS A 459 -19.09 -18.56 -32.33
CA HIS A 459 -18.58 -17.97 -31.09
C HIS A 459 -19.64 -17.98 -29.97
N LEU A 460 -20.91 -17.69 -30.30
CA LEU A 460 -22.01 -17.74 -29.34
C LEU A 460 -22.30 -19.15 -28.82
N GLU A 461 -22.24 -20.17 -29.68
CA GLU A 461 -22.35 -21.58 -29.28
C GLU A 461 -21.20 -21.98 -28.35
N ARG A 462 -19.98 -21.56 -28.66
CA ARG A 462 -18.81 -21.80 -27.80
C ARG A 462 -18.96 -21.14 -26.44
N ALA A 463 -19.44 -19.90 -26.38
CA ALA A 463 -19.74 -19.22 -25.13
C ALA A 463 -20.77 -19.97 -24.29
N ARG A 464 -21.87 -20.45 -24.90
CA ARG A 464 -22.89 -21.29 -24.23
C ARG A 464 -22.29 -22.59 -23.70
N ALA A 465 -21.44 -23.26 -24.49
CA ALA A 465 -20.79 -24.50 -24.11
C ALA A 465 -19.83 -24.30 -22.91
N LEU A 466 -19.07 -23.20 -22.90
CA LEU A 466 -18.19 -22.85 -21.78
C LEU A 466 -18.98 -22.53 -20.51
N ARG A 467 -20.08 -21.77 -20.60
CA ARG A 467 -20.98 -21.50 -19.47
C ARG A 467 -21.66 -22.74 -18.90
N ALA A 468 -21.87 -23.77 -19.72
CA ALA A 468 -22.42 -25.04 -19.27
C ALA A 468 -21.39 -25.92 -18.52
N GLN A 469 -20.09 -25.61 -18.65
CA GLN A 469 -18.99 -26.34 -18.01
C GLN A 469 -18.49 -25.68 -16.72
N SER A 470 -18.76 -24.39 -16.53
CA SER A 470 -18.47 -23.60 -15.32
C SER A 470 -19.56 -23.78 -14.28
#